data_AF-A0A849BVR6-F1
#
_entry.id   AF-A0A849BVR6-F1
#
_cell.length_a   1.000
_cell.length_b   1.000
_cell.length_c   1.000
_cell.angle_alpha   90.00
_cell.angle_beta   90.00
_cell.angle_gamma   90.00
#
_symmetry.space_group_name_H-M   'P 1'
#
loop_
_entity.id
_entity.type
_entity.pdbx_description
1 polymer ?
#
loop_
_entity_poly.entity_id
_entity_poly.type
_entity_poly.pdbx_seq_one_letter_code
_entity_poly.pdbx_strand_id
1 'polypeptide(L)'
;MSYNWIPIALAILAELKLTPADIADIVYGARKRVVPAAGGGVASLTFWGRTRTGRPIIVWLRRLPTVDDEDTAINDYEIVAVTDMTPEQSRAYAEWEDEL
;
A
#
# COMPACT_ATOMS: atom_id res chain seq x y z
N MET A 1 -2.06 -20.48 -15.82
CA MET A 1 -2.75 -19.22 -16.15
C MET A 1 -1.67 -18.16 -16.34
N SER A 2 -1.63 -17.47 -17.49
CA SER A 2 -0.71 -16.34 -17.65
C SER A 2 -1.14 -15.23 -16.70
N TYR A 3 -0.21 -14.70 -15.90
CA TYR A 3 -0.47 -13.61 -14.96
C TYR A 3 -0.71 -12.28 -15.72
N ASN A 4 -1.83 -12.18 -16.42
CA ASN A 4 -2.21 -10.99 -17.19
C ASN A 4 -2.39 -9.74 -16.31
N TRP A 5 -2.48 -9.91 -14.99
CA TRP A 5 -2.56 -8.82 -14.04
C TRP A 5 -1.22 -8.11 -13.81
N ILE A 6 -0.08 -8.80 -13.96
CA ILE A 6 1.26 -8.20 -13.71
C ILE A 6 1.52 -7.05 -14.70
N PRO A 7 1.36 -7.23 -16.03
CA PRO A 7 1.52 -6.11 -16.97
C PRO A 7 0.57 -4.95 -16.69
N ILE A 8 -0.67 -5.22 -16.27
CA ILE A 8 -1.67 -4.19 -15.94
C ILE A 8 -1.24 -3.40 -14.71
N ALA A 9 -0.82 -4.08 -13.64
CA ALA A 9 -0.35 -3.44 -12.41
C ALA A 9 0.90 -2.57 -12.68
N LEU A 10 1.84 -3.07 -13.48
CA LEU A 10 3.02 -2.30 -13.88
C LEU A 10 2.66 -1.08 -14.73
N ALA A 11 1.67 -1.18 -15.64
CA ALA A 11 1.19 -0.05 -16.43
C ALA A 11 0.56 1.03 -15.54
N ILE A 12 -0.28 0.65 -14.58
CA ILE A 12 -0.88 1.60 -13.61
C ILE A 12 0.20 2.31 -12.80
N LEU A 13 1.20 1.57 -12.30
CA LEU A 13 2.32 2.19 -11.58
C LEU A 13 3.08 3.18 -12.48
N ALA A 14 3.32 2.82 -13.73
CA ALA A 14 4.00 3.70 -14.69
C ALA A 14 3.19 4.98 -14.99
N GLU A 15 1.87 4.89 -15.14
CA GLU A 15 0.98 6.06 -15.28
C GLU A 15 1.06 6.97 -14.05
N LEU A 16 1.12 6.37 -12.86
CA LEU A 16 1.32 7.09 -11.61
C LEU A 16 2.77 7.57 -11.42
N LYS A 17 3.70 7.28 -12.34
CA LYS A 17 5.14 7.56 -12.22
C LYS A 17 5.77 6.95 -10.96
N LEU A 18 5.35 5.73 -10.63
CA LEU A 18 5.85 4.93 -9.53
C LEU A 18 6.53 3.67 -10.07
N THR A 19 7.46 3.14 -9.29
CA THR A 19 8.13 1.88 -9.57
C THR A 19 7.71 0.81 -8.55
N PRO A 20 7.85 -0.48 -8.86
CA PRO A 20 7.69 -1.53 -7.84
C PRO A 20 8.58 -1.32 -6.60
N ALA A 21 9.76 -0.71 -6.78
CA ALA A 21 10.66 -0.38 -5.69
C ALA A 21 10.09 0.70 -4.76
N ASP A 22 9.38 1.71 -5.28
CA ASP A 22 8.72 2.72 -4.45
C ASP A 22 7.64 2.09 -3.56
N ILE A 23 6.91 1.12 -4.11
CA ILE A 23 5.91 0.36 -3.34
C ILE A 23 6.58 -0.52 -2.29
N ALA A 24 7.66 -1.22 -2.66
CA ALA A 24 8.42 -2.05 -1.73
C ALA A 24 9.03 -1.24 -0.59
N ASP A 25 9.58 -0.06 -0.88
CA ASP A 25 10.15 0.85 0.12
C ASP A 25 9.09 1.25 1.16
N ILE A 26 7.83 1.43 0.76
CA ILE A 26 6.74 1.78 1.70
C ILE A 26 6.19 0.55 2.41
N VAL A 27 6.03 -0.58 1.72
CA VAL A 27 5.47 -1.80 2.33
C VAL A 27 6.43 -2.39 3.35
N TYR A 28 7.70 -2.53 2.96
CA TYR A 28 8.73 -3.18 3.77
C TYR A 28 9.61 -2.20 4.55
N GLY A 29 9.54 -0.90 4.26
CA GLY A 29 10.32 0.11 4.98
C GLY A 29 9.92 0.25 6.45
N ALA A 30 10.88 0.72 7.24
CA ALA A 30 10.69 0.99 8.66
C ALA A 30 9.88 2.27 8.91
N ARG A 31 10.00 3.28 8.03
CA ARG A 31 9.32 4.57 8.17
C ARG A 31 8.02 4.58 7.36
N LYS A 32 6.97 4.02 7.96
CA LYS A 32 5.61 4.01 7.42
C LYS A 32 4.58 4.12 8.53
N ARG A 33 3.45 4.78 8.25
CA ARG A 33 2.29 4.79 9.15
C ARG A 33 1.27 3.79 8.64
N VAL A 34 0.88 2.84 9.49
CA VAL A 34 -0.18 1.87 9.17
C VAL A 34 -1.48 2.39 9.75
N VAL A 35 -2.46 2.63 8.90
CA VAL A 35 -3.78 3.13 9.29
C VAL A 35 -4.86 2.14 8.83
N PRO A 36 -5.66 1.59 9.76
CA PRO A 36 -6.83 0.80 9.40
C PRO A 36 -7.80 1.65 8.58
N ALA A 37 -8.33 1.07 7.50
CA ALA A 37 -9.38 1.69 6.70
C ALA A 37 -10.55 0.71 6.56
N ALA A 38 -11.76 1.26 6.50
CA ALA A 38 -12.95 0.48 6.18
C ALA A 38 -13.77 1.28 5.17
N GLY A 39 -14.11 0.64 4.05
CA GLY A 39 -14.90 1.25 2.99
C GLY A 39 -15.77 0.20 2.32
N GLY A 40 -17.05 0.52 2.10
CA GLY A 40 -17.98 -0.39 1.42
C GLY A 40 -18.15 -1.78 2.09
N GLY A 41 -17.94 -1.88 3.41
CA GLY A 41 -18.03 -3.14 4.15
C GLY A 41 -16.76 -4.01 4.10
N VAL A 42 -15.69 -3.54 3.45
CA VAL A 42 -14.41 -4.26 3.37
C VAL A 42 -13.42 -3.61 4.32
N ALA A 43 -12.85 -4.43 5.22
CA ALA A 43 -11.72 -4.03 6.04
C ALA A 43 -10.44 -4.04 5.19
N SER A 44 -9.75 -2.90 5.17
CA SER A 44 -8.47 -2.72 4.48
C SER A 44 -7.44 -2.11 5.42
N LEU A 45 -6.18 -2.25 5.06
CA LEU A 45 -5.08 -1.53 5.68
C LEU A 45 -4.54 -0.53 4.68
N THR A 46 -4.14 0.64 5.18
CA THR A 46 -3.46 1.64 4.37
C THR A 46 -2.09 1.90 4.95
N PHE A 47 -1.07 1.87 4.08
CA PHE A 47 0.30 2.14 4.43
C PHE A 47 0.67 3.48 3.82
N TRP A 48 1.02 4.42 4.70
CA TRP A 48 1.31 5.81 4.36
C TRP A 48 2.82 5.97 4.44
N GLY A 49 3.42 6.51 3.39
CA GLY A 49 4.85 6.65 3.31
C GLY A 49 5.29 7.65 2.27
N ARG A 50 6.61 7.82 2.17
CA ARG A 50 7.22 8.56 1.07
C ARG A 50 8.00 7.62 0.17
N THR A 51 7.91 7.86 -1.13
CA THR A 51 8.84 7.25 -2.08
C THR A 51 10.27 7.73 -1.80
N ARG A 52 11.26 7.10 -2.44
CA ARG A 52 12.66 7.53 -2.34
C ARG A 52 12.90 8.98 -2.80
N THR A 53 12.05 9.47 -3.70
CA THR A 53 12.06 10.86 -4.19
C THR A 53 11.31 11.83 -3.26
N GLY A 54 10.78 11.35 -2.13
CA GLY A 54 10.08 12.16 -1.14
C GLY A 54 8.59 12.37 -1.42
N ARG A 55 8.03 11.73 -2.45
CA ARG A 55 6.61 11.88 -2.81
C ARG A 55 5.73 11.13 -1.81
N PRO A 56 4.77 11.79 -1.15
CA PRO A 56 3.88 11.13 -0.19
C PRO A 56 2.77 10.36 -0.91
N ILE A 57 2.67 9.05 -0.64
CA ILE A 57 1.65 8.17 -1.23
C ILE A 57 1.02 7.25 -0.18
N ILE A 58 -0.17 6.74 -0.49
CA ILE A 58 -0.89 5.73 0.28
C ILE A 58 -0.98 4.45 -0.54
N VAL A 59 -0.55 3.34 0.04
CA VAL A 59 -0.71 1.99 -0.51
C VAL A 59 -1.89 1.32 0.21
N TRP A 60 -2.89 0.89 -0.54
CA TRP A 60 -4.07 0.22 -0.02
C TRP A 60 -3.91 -1.28 -0.14
N LEU A 61 -4.11 -1.98 0.98
CA LEU A 61 -4.03 -3.43 1.06
C LEU A 61 -5.38 -4.00 1.49
N ARG A 62 -5.85 -5.01 0.75
CA ARG A 62 -6.93 -5.88 1.23
C ARG A 62 -6.33 -7.16 1.80
N ARG A 63 -6.92 -7.65 2.88
CA ARG A 63 -6.60 -9.00 3.36
C ARG A 63 -7.23 -10.01 2.40
N LEU A 64 -6.45 -10.99 1.96
CA LEU A 64 -6.99 -12.12 1.22
C LEU A 64 -7.69 -13.07 2.20
N PRO A 65 -8.80 -13.71 1.78
CA PRO A 65 -9.43 -14.73 2.62
C PRO A 65 -8.40 -15.82 2.92
N THR A 66 -8.23 -16.13 4.21
CA THR A 66 -7.39 -17.25 4.63
C THR A 66 -7.97 -18.51 4.01
N VAL A 67 -7.15 -19.22 3.23
CA VAL A 67 -7.50 -20.57 2.81
C VAL A 67 -7.16 -21.47 3.99
N ASP A 68 -8.16 -22.11 4.58
CA ASP A 68 -8.04 -23.03 5.72
C ASP A 68 -7.33 -24.34 5.31
N ASP A 69 -6.12 -24.25 4.75
CA ASP A 69 -5.17 -25.37 4.75
C ASP A 69 -4.35 -25.24 6.04
N GLU A 70 -4.58 -26.16 6.97
CA GLU A 70 -4.14 -26.15 8.38
C GLU A 70 -2.62 -26.02 8.63
N ASP A 71 -1.80 -25.96 7.58
CA ASP A 71 -0.33 -25.89 7.66
C ASP A 71 0.29 -24.59 7.12
N THR A 72 -0.48 -23.67 6.54
CA THR A 72 0.07 -22.37 6.08
C THR A 72 -0.98 -21.25 6.17
N ALA A 73 -1.26 -20.78 7.38
CA ALA A 73 -1.98 -19.52 7.58
C ALA A 73 -1.09 -18.34 7.12
N ILE A 74 -0.97 -18.16 5.81
CA ILE A 74 -0.32 -16.96 5.27
C ILE A 74 -1.36 -15.85 5.40
N ASN A 75 -1.06 -14.86 6.26
CA ASN A 75 -1.81 -13.61 6.30
C ASN A 75 -1.49 -12.80 5.04
N ASP A 76 -2.00 -13.28 3.91
CA ASP A 76 -1.73 -12.68 2.62
C ASP A 76 -2.51 -11.38 2.49
N TYR A 77 -1.79 -10.34 2.10
CA TYR A 77 -2.34 -9.04 1.75
C TYR A 77 -2.08 -8.78 0.27
N GLU A 78 -3.08 -8.27 -0.41
CA GLU A 78 -2.97 -7.85 -1.80
C GLU A 78 -3.06 -6.33 -1.88
N ILE A 79 -2.15 -5.73 -2.65
CA ILE A 79 -2.19 -4.30 -2.96
C ILE A 79 -3.30 -4.08 -3.99
N VAL A 80 -4.31 -3.29 -3.60
CA VAL A 80 -5.49 -3.03 -4.45
C VAL A 80 -5.49 -1.64 -5.06
N ALA A 81 -4.76 -0.70 -4.47
CA ALA A 81 -4.63 0.65 -5.00
C ALA A 81 -3.37 1.35 -4.48
N VAL A 82 -2.90 2.32 -5.24
CA VAL A 82 -1.89 3.28 -4.82
C VAL A 82 -2.37 4.67 -5.21
N THR A 83 -2.36 5.60 -4.27
CA THR A 83 -2.84 6.97 -4.49
C THR A 83 -1.87 7.98 -3.92
N ASP A 84 -1.81 9.17 -4.50
CA ASP A 84 -1.17 10.30 -3.84
C ASP A 84 -1.92 10.65 -2.55
N MET A 85 -1.18 11.11 -1.55
CA MET A 85 -1.81 11.73 -0.39
C MET A 85 -2.43 13.07 -0.80
N THR A 86 -3.63 13.35 -0.29
CA THR A 86 -4.17 14.72 -0.35
C THR A 86 -3.29 15.67 0.48
N PRO A 87 -3.42 17.00 0.31
CA PRO A 87 -2.67 17.96 1.14
C PRO A 87 -2.92 17.77 2.64
N GLU A 88 -4.15 17.43 3.04
CA GLU A 88 -4.52 17.17 4.44
C GLU A 88 -3.88 15.89 4.96
N GLN A 89 -3.93 14.80 4.18
CA GLN A 89 -3.27 13.53 4.53
C GLN A 89 -1.76 13.69 4.63
N SER A 90 -1.16 14.45 3.70
CA SER A 90 0.28 14.74 3.70
C SER A 90 0.69 15.50 4.95
N ARG A 91 -0.13 16.46 5.41
CA ARG A 91 0.12 17.20 6.65
C ARG A 91 0.03 16.29 7.87
N ALA A 92 -1.05 15.52 7.98
CA ALA A 92 -1.25 14.58 9.09
C ALA A 92 -0.17 13.48 9.13
N TYR A 93 0.37 13.10 7.97
CA TYR A 93 1.49 12.18 7.89
C TYR A 93 2.80 12.85 8.33
N ALA A 94 3.08 14.08 7.90
CA ALA A 94 4.26 14.82 8.33
C ALA A 94 4.28 15.06 9.85
N GLU A 95 3.15 15.41 10.44
CA GLU A 95 3.01 15.55 11.90
C GLU A 95 3.37 14.24 12.62
N TRP A 96 2.89 13.10 12.13
CA TRP A 96 3.27 11.79 12.67
C TRP A 96 4.75 11.46 12.45
N GLU A 97 5.34 11.87 11.31
CA GLU A 97 6.76 11.64 11.02
C GLU A 97 7.70 12.39 11.97
N ASP A 98 7.25 13.52 12.53
CA ASP A 98 7.99 14.37 13.47
C ASP A 98 7.89 13.88 14.92
N GLU A 99 6.93 13.00 15.23
CA GLU A 99 6.75 12.36 16.55
C GLU A 99 7.59 11.09 16.75
N LEU A 100 8.23 10.58 15.67
CA LEU A 100 9.10 9.40 15.67
C LEU A 100 10.56 9.71 16.06
#